data_AF-A0A8H8SHR3-F1
#
_entry.id   AF-A0A8H8SHR3-F1
#
_cell.length_a   1.000
_cell.length_b   1.000
_cell.length_c   1.000
_cell.angle_alpha   90.00
_cell.angle_beta   90.00
_cell.angle_gamma   90.00
#
_symmetry.space_group_name_H-M   'P 1'
#
loop_
_entity.id
_entity.type
_entity.pdbx_description
1 polymer ?
#
loop_
_entity_poly.entity_id
_entity_poly.type
_entity_poly.pdbx_seq_one_letter_code
_entity_poly.pdbx_strand_id
1 'polypeptide(L)'
;MNNDLSDLQTVLGEPATSPKLQSLLQKLSAQVAPPAPDVKSYSDAVYNNYYALGISLMFAPPTKGAKVGTDKFVCDSIDVMNVPDAEVGNTRAAKSSSLYRAFPSLPLAFPGTPLILKATTTGAEFVQHLGEPARKGGGTSTAGPGIWCEWPDRGIMVEFGGDEARGPNAWDKGGKAIWSILTLFRVEA
;
A
#
# COMPACT_ATOMS: atom_id res chain seq x y z
N MET A 1 -4.35 21.24 1.44
CA MET A 1 -3.52 20.05 1.23
C MET A 1 -3.99 19.43 -0.07
N ASN A 2 -3.11 19.21 -1.04
CA ASN A 2 -3.47 18.34 -2.15
C ASN A 2 -3.26 16.93 -1.60
N ASN A 3 -4.33 16.24 -1.22
CA ASN A 3 -4.26 14.84 -0.82
C ASN A 3 -3.94 14.02 -2.09
N ASP A 4 -2.66 13.88 -2.37
CA ASP A 4 -2.14 13.31 -3.60
C ASP A 4 -1.14 12.19 -3.25
N LEU A 5 -1.20 11.09 -3.98
CA LEU A 5 -0.21 10.01 -3.86
C LEU A 5 1.22 10.48 -4.13
N SER A 6 1.40 11.59 -4.86
CA SER A 6 2.72 12.18 -5.10
C SER A 6 3.48 12.50 -3.81
N ASP A 7 2.79 12.94 -2.75
CA ASP A 7 3.41 13.23 -1.45
C ASP A 7 4.06 11.97 -0.85
N LEU A 8 3.38 10.82 -0.94
CA LEU A 8 3.93 9.52 -0.49
C LEU A 8 5.08 9.07 -1.40
N GLN A 9 4.97 9.26 -2.71
CA GLN A 9 6.03 8.88 -3.65
C GLN A 9 7.32 9.67 -3.42
N THR A 10 7.26 10.91 -2.92
CA THR A 10 8.45 11.74 -2.69
C THR A 10 9.44 11.19 -1.66
N VAL A 11 9.01 10.26 -0.80
CA VAL A 11 9.89 9.65 0.23
C VAL A 11 10.45 8.30 -0.21
N LEU A 12 10.04 7.77 -1.35
CA LEU A 12 10.66 6.58 -1.93
C LEU A 12 12.13 6.89 -2.27
N GLY A 13 13.03 5.99 -1.89
CA GLY A 13 14.48 6.16 -2.01
C GLY A 13 15.14 6.95 -0.88
N GLU A 14 14.37 7.47 0.09
CA GLU A 14 14.91 8.17 1.25
C GLU A 14 15.29 7.19 2.38
N PRO A 15 16.36 7.44 3.16
CA PRO A 15 16.65 6.66 4.36
C PRO A 15 15.64 6.93 5.48
N ALA A 16 15.56 6.02 6.47
CA ALA A 16 14.63 6.15 7.60
C ALA A 16 14.83 7.44 8.45
N THR A 17 16.03 8.02 8.41
CA THR A 17 16.39 9.26 9.10
C THR A 17 16.11 10.52 8.28
N SER A 18 15.59 10.39 7.05
CA SER A 18 15.38 11.52 6.16
C SER A 18 14.40 12.55 6.75
N PRO A 19 14.74 13.85 6.74
CA PRO A 19 13.82 14.90 7.15
C PRO A 19 12.52 14.91 6.33
N LYS A 20 12.55 14.47 5.07
CA LYS A 20 11.33 14.36 4.23
C LYS A 20 10.37 13.32 4.78
N LEU A 21 10.90 12.15 5.15
CA LEU A 21 10.13 11.06 5.73
C LEU A 21 9.55 11.46 7.09
N GLN A 22 10.35 12.09 7.95
CA GLN A 22 9.87 12.61 9.23
C GLN A 22 8.77 13.68 9.04
N SER A 23 8.93 14.57 8.05
CA SER A 23 7.92 15.57 7.71
C SER A 23 6.62 14.94 7.19
N LEU A 24 6.71 13.87 6.40
CA LEU A 24 5.53 13.11 5.94
C LEU A 24 4.80 12.48 7.14
N LEU A 25 5.53 11.77 8.02
CA LEU A 25 4.94 11.14 9.21
C LEU A 25 4.25 12.16 10.11
N GLN A 26 4.90 13.31 10.34
CA GLN A 26 4.34 14.43 11.11
C GLN A 26 3.05 14.99 10.47
N LYS A 27 2.99 15.07 9.14
CA LYS A 27 1.77 15.48 8.43
C LYS A 27 0.65 14.46 8.62
N LEU A 28 0.95 13.16 8.48
CA LEU A 28 -0.03 12.08 8.62
C LEU A 28 -0.54 11.93 10.06
N SER A 29 0.27 12.26 11.06
CA SER A 29 -0.14 12.34 12.47
C SER A 29 -0.87 13.65 12.83
N ALA A 30 -1.40 14.38 11.84
CA ALA A 30 -2.11 15.64 12.02
C ALA A 30 -1.30 16.69 12.82
N GLN A 31 0.01 16.77 12.59
CA GLN A 31 0.94 17.67 13.27
C GLN A 31 1.11 17.41 14.78
N VAL A 32 0.67 16.25 15.27
CA VAL A 32 1.08 15.71 16.57
C VAL A 32 2.34 14.84 16.37
N ALA A 33 3.10 14.56 17.42
CA ALA A 33 4.24 13.62 17.32
C ALA A 33 3.78 12.29 16.69
N PRO A 34 4.46 11.79 15.64
CA PRO A 34 4.08 10.55 14.99
C PRO A 34 4.23 9.38 15.97
N PRO A 35 3.32 8.38 15.92
CA PRO A 35 3.46 7.20 16.76
C PRO A 35 4.77 6.48 16.43
N ALA A 36 5.40 5.89 17.45
CA ALA A 36 6.56 5.04 17.22
C ALA A 36 6.15 3.83 16.35
N PRO A 37 6.93 3.46 15.32
CA PRO A 37 6.63 2.30 14.51
C PRO A 37 6.89 1.01 15.29
N ASP A 38 6.14 -0.03 14.95
CA ASP A 38 6.55 -1.41 15.24
C ASP A 38 7.55 -1.87 14.17
N VAL A 39 8.80 -2.10 14.58
CA VAL A 39 9.92 -2.39 13.68
C VAL A 39 10.12 -3.89 13.54
N LYS A 40 10.05 -4.39 12.30
CA LYS A 40 10.36 -5.79 11.97
C LYS A 40 11.57 -5.84 11.05
N SER A 41 12.66 -6.40 11.53
CA SER A 41 13.93 -6.46 10.80
C SER A 41 14.22 -7.86 10.27
N TYR A 42 14.62 -7.91 9.01
CA TYR A 42 15.06 -9.09 8.27
C TYR A 42 16.45 -8.82 7.69
N SER A 43 17.09 -9.84 7.12
CA SER A 43 18.43 -9.70 6.54
C SER A 43 18.48 -8.76 5.33
N ASP A 44 17.36 -8.61 4.62
CA ASP A 44 17.22 -7.93 3.34
C ASP A 44 16.20 -6.78 3.39
N ALA A 45 15.47 -6.62 4.50
CA ALA A 45 14.46 -5.59 4.64
C ALA A 45 14.24 -5.19 6.11
N VAL A 46 13.84 -3.95 6.34
CA VAL A 46 13.34 -3.46 7.64
C VAL A 46 11.98 -2.81 7.41
N TYR A 47 10.97 -3.26 8.14
CA TYR A 47 9.62 -2.71 8.06
C TYR A 47 9.34 -1.83 9.27
N ASN A 48 8.96 -0.58 9.02
CA ASN A 48 8.42 0.31 10.04
C ASN A 48 6.89 0.36 9.88
N ASN A 49 6.19 -0.32 10.78
CA ASN A 49 4.74 -0.45 10.72
C ASN A 49 4.08 0.64 11.58
N TYR A 50 3.39 1.60 10.95
CA TYR A 50 2.64 2.66 11.63
C TYR A 50 1.15 2.30 11.64
N TYR A 51 0.79 1.32 12.48
CA TYR A 51 -0.57 0.77 12.54
C TYR A 51 -1.67 1.84 12.67
N ALA A 52 -1.47 2.84 13.52
CA ALA A 52 -2.43 3.93 13.73
C ALA A 52 -2.54 4.90 12.54
N LEU A 53 -1.51 4.99 11.70
CA LEU A 53 -1.51 5.80 10.47
C LEU A 53 -1.96 5.01 9.25
N GLY A 54 -2.19 3.70 9.37
CA GLY A 54 -2.59 2.86 8.24
C GLY A 54 -1.52 2.75 7.15
N ILE A 55 -0.24 2.80 7.53
CA ILE A 55 0.88 2.61 6.58
C ILE A 55 1.96 1.67 7.10
N SER A 56 2.63 0.98 6.18
CA SER A 56 3.92 0.31 6.43
C SER A 56 4.98 0.85 5.49
N LEU A 57 6.17 1.14 6.02
CA LEU A 57 7.33 1.55 5.23
C LEU A 57 8.32 0.39 5.19
N MET A 58 8.64 -0.12 4.01
CA MET A 58 9.69 -1.11 3.80
C MET A 58 10.98 -0.40 3.41
N PHE A 59 12.05 -0.67 4.13
CA PHE A 59 13.40 -0.24 3.81
C PHE A 59 14.22 -1.41 3.32
N ALA A 60 14.89 -1.27 2.18
CA ALA A 60 15.70 -2.32 1.56
C ALA A 60 16.99 -1.74 0.97
N PRO A 61 17.96 -2.58 0.57
CA PRO A 61 19.13 -2.11 -0.18
C PRO A 61 18.74 -1.23 -1.38
N PRO A 62 19.45 -0.12 -1.64
CA PRO A 62 19.14 0.77 -2.77
C PRO A 62 19.13 0.05 -4.13
N THR A 63 19.93 -1.00 -4.26
CA THR A 63 19.98 -1.86 -5.42
C THR A 63 19.62 -3.28 -5.00
N LYS A 64 18.68 -3.91 -5.73
CA LYS A 64 18.21 -5.26 -5.44
C LYS A 64 19.37 -6.25 -5.42
N GLY A 65 19.44 -7.08 -4.37
CA GLY A 65 20.50 -8.07 -4.18
C GLY A 65 21.85 -7.51 -3.69
N ALA A 66 21.98 -6.19 -3.52
CA ALA A 66 23.17 -5.62 -2.90
C ALA A 66 23.27 -6.01 -1.42
N LYS A 67 24.47 -6.44 -1.01
CA LYS A 67 24.77 -6.78 0.38
C LYS A 67 25.35 -5.56 1.09
N VAL A 68 24.48 -4.70 1.59
CA VAL A 68 24.85 -3.49 2.34
C VAL A 68 24.30 -3.56 3.76
N GLY A 69 24.87 -2.78 4.68
CA GLY A 69 24.33 -2.64 6.03
C GLY A 69 22.95 -1.98 6.00
N THR A 70 22.14 -2.25 7.02
CA THR A 70 20.80 -1.67 7.17
C THR A 70 20.82 -0.15 7.31
N ASP A 71 21.96 0.44 7.69
CA ASP A 71 22.21 1.89 7.69
C ASP A 71 22.19 2.51 6.29
N LYS A 72 22.35 1.70 5.24
CA LYS A 72 22.28 2.10 3.83
C LYS A 72 20.92 1.82 3.20
N PHE A 73 19.98 1.23 3.92
CA PHE A 73 18.67 0.94 3.36
C PHE A 73 17.89 2.23 3.11
N VAL A 74 17.09 2.20 2.06
CA VAL A 74 16.22 3.29 1.64
C VAL A 74 14.79 2.79 1.57
N CYS A 75 13.82 3.69 1.69
CA CYS A 75 12.40 3.37 1.57
C CYS A 75 12.14 2.84 0.16
N ASP A 76 11.92 1.53 0.07
CA ASP A 76 11.72 0.82 -1.18
C ASP A 76 10.25 0.81 -1.57
N SER A 77 9.39 0.60 -0.57
CA SER A 77 7.94 0.62 -0.76
C SER A 77 7.18 1.16 0.46
N ILE A 78 5.95 1.58 0.18
CA ILE A 78 4.98 2.09 1.14
C ILE A 78 3.68 1.32 0.90
N ASP A 79 3.22 0.57 1.90
CA ASP A 79 1.88 0.01 1.90
C ASP A 79 0.93 1.01 2.54
N VAL A 80 -0.15 1.34 1.83
CA VAL A 80 -1.28 2.12 2.32
C VAL A 80 -2.42 1.15 2.57
N MET A 81 -2.94 1.15 3.80
CA MET A 81 -3.94 0.20 4.24
C MET A 81 -5.34 0.76 4.04
N ASN A 82 -6.17 0.01 3.33
CA ASN A 82 -7.61 0.13 3.40
C ASN A 82 -8.13 -0.98 4.29
N VAL A 83 -8.52 -0.62 5.50
CA VAL A 83 -9.28 -1.50 6.37
C VAL A 83 -10.72 -1.02 6.24
N PRO A 84 -11.49 -1.51 5.25
CA PRO A 84 -12.91 -1.21 5.23
C PRO A 84 -13.44 -1.73 6.56
N ASP A 85 -13.90 -0.80 7.40
CA ASP A 85 -14.37 -1.12 8.74
C ASP A 85 -15.28 -2.35 8.70
N ALA A 86 -15.23 -3.14 9.76
CA ALA A 86 -16.07 -4.30 10.00
C ALA A 86 -17.60 -4.04 9.85
N GLU A 87 -17.99 -2.78 9.62
CA GLU A 87 -19.33 -2.26 9.33
C GLU A 87 -20.02 -2.87 8.09
N VAL A 88 -19.28 -3.38 7.09
CA VAL A 88 -19.90 -4.05 5.90
C VAL A 88 -20.08 -5.56 6.10
N GLY A 89 -19.89 -6.08 7.32
CA GLY A 89 -20.06 -7.50 7.63
C GLY A 89 -18.99 -8.43 7.04
N ASN A 90 -17.90 -7.86 6.49
CA ASN A 90 -16.82 -8.62 5.87
C ASN A 90 -15.74 -9.05 6.88
N THR A 91 -16.09 -10.02 7.72
CA THR A 91 -15.27 -10.52 8.84
C THR A 91 -13.92 -11.15 8.46
N ARG A 92 -13.62 -11.35 7.17
CA ARG A 92 -12.44 -12.09 6.70
C ARG A 92 -11.29 -11.23 6.18
N ALA A 93 -11.55 -9.97 5.78
CA ALA A 93 -10.49 -9.01 5.47
C ALA A 93 -9.61 -8.68 6.70
N ALA A 94 -10.16 -8.90 7.91
CA ALA A 94 -9.58 -8.51 9.18
C ALA A 94 -8.36 -9.33 9.67
N LYS A 95 -7.97 -10.45 9.04
CA LYS A 95 -7.02 -11.40 9.69
C LYS A 95 -5.53 -11.07 9.55
N SER A 96 -5.10 -10.34 8.52
CA SER A 96 -3.74 -9.77 8.43
C SER A 96 -3.72 -8.26 8.71
N SER A 97 -4.88 -7.60 8.61
CA SER A 97 -5.07 -6.17 8.80
C SER A 97 -5.55 -5.77 10.21
N SER A 98 -5.70 -6.72 11.16
CA SER A 98 -6.37 -6.46 12.45
C SER A 98 -5.72 -5.37 13.31
N LEU A 99 -4.44 -5.06 13.07
CA LEU A 99 -3.73 -4.01 13.80
C LEU A 99 -3.79 -2.65 13.08
N TYR A 100 -3.85 -2.65 11.75
CA TYR A 100 -3.85 -1.40 10.99
C TYR A 100 -5.21 -0.72 11.06
N ARG A 101 -5.19 0.60 11.18
CA ARG A 101 -6.34 1.44 10.86
C ARG A 101 -6.36 1.73 9.37
N ALA A 102 -7.53 2.10 8.84
CA ALA A 102 -7.62 2.66 7.51
C ALA A 102 -6.78 3.95 7.40
N PHE A 103 -6.16 4.15 6.24
CA PHE A 103 -5.35 5.33 5.98
C PHE A 103 -6.18 6.62 6.13
N PRO A 104 -5.85 7.51 7.08
CA PRO A 104 -6.72 8.61 7.48
C PRO A 104 -6.80 9.75 6.46
N SER A 105 -5.88 9.80 5.48
CA SER A 105 -5.83 10.88 4.48
C SER A 105 -6.52 10.55 3.16
N LEU A 106 -7.36 9.50 3.13
CA LEU A 106 -8.28 9.28 2.01
C LEU A 106 -9.35 10.40 1.96
N PRO A 107 -9.80 10.81 0.76
CA PRO A 107 -9.41 10.30 -0.55
C PRO A 107 -8.06 10.86 -1.05
N LEU A 108 -7.37 10.10 -1.93
CA LEU A 108 -6.11 10.51 -2.56
C LEU A 108 -6.24 10.62 -4.08
N ALA A 109 -5.71 11.68 -4.69
CA ALA A 109 -5.59 11.78 -6.14
C ALA A 109 -4.45 10.89 -6.67
N PHE A 110 -4.65 10.25 -7.82
CA PHE A 110 -3.59 9.58 -8.57
C PHE A 110 -2.91 10.54 -9.56
N PRO A 111 -1.59 10.74 -9.47
CA PRO A 111 -0.84 11.58 -10.40
C PRO A 111 -1.07 11.16 -11.86
N GLY A 112 -1.42 12.15 -12.70
CA GLY A 112 -1.58 11.93 -14.13
C GLY A 112 -2.82 11.12 -14.54
N THR A 113 -3.79 10.90 -13.64
CA THR A 113 -5.06 10.23 -13.98
C THR A 113 -6.24 10.94 -13.31
N PRO A 114 -7.47 10.77 -13.81
CA PRO A 114 -8.67 11.24 -13.12
C PRO A 114 -9.07 10.41 -11.87
N LEU A 115 -8.34 9.33 -11.55
CA LEU A 115 -8.69 8.45 -10.45
C LEU A 115 -8.50 9.14 -9.10
N ILE A 116 -9.57 9.16 -8.31
CA ILE A 116 -9.55 9.55 -6.90
C ILE A 116 -9.72 8.28 -6.07
N LEU A 117 -8.65 7.87 -5.39
CA LEU A 117 -8.65 6.73 -4.49
C LEU A 117 -9.54 7.02 -3.28
N LYS A 118 -10.61 6.24 -3.14
CA LYS A 118 -11.52 6.24 -2.00
C LYS A 118 -11.42 4.88 -1.32
N ALA A 119 -11.85 4.79 -0.06
CA ALA A 119 -11.96 3.51 0.64
C ALA A 119 -12.87 2.50 -0.09
N THR A 120 -13.75 2.96 -0.97
CA THR A 120 -14.69 2.13 -1.75
C THR A 120 -14.25 1.90 -3.20
N THR A 121 -13.06 2.33 -3.60
CA THR A 121 -12.59 2.17 -4.98
C THR A 121 -12.48 0.68 -5.33
N THR A 122 -13.01 0.32 -6.49
CA THR A 122 -13.13 -1.06 -6.94
C THR A 122 -12.07 -1.42 -7.97
N GLY A 123 -11.85 -2.72 -8.19
CA GLY A 123 -10.96 -3.21 -9.24
C GLY A 123 -11.32 -2.69 -10.64
N ALA A 124 -12.61 -2.52 -10.95
CA ALA A 124 -13.05 -1.96 -12.22
C ALA A 124 -12.62 -0.49 -12.39
N GLU A 125 -12.72 0.32 -11.33
CA GLU A 125 -12.26 1.72 -11.36
C GLU A 125 -10.74 1.82 -11.56
N PHE A 126 -9.95 0.94 -10.93
CA PHE A 126 -8.51 0.88 -11.19
C PHE A 126 -8.21 0.58 -12.66
N VAL A 127 -8.80 -0.46 -13.23
CA VAL A 127 -8.55 -0.82 -14.64
C VAL A 127 -9.05 0.26 -15.59
N GLN A 128 -10.21 0.86 -15.31
CA GLN A 128 -10.78 1.94 -16.12
C GLN A 128 -9.84 3.15 -16.22
N HIS A 129 -9.14 3.50 -15.13
CA HIS A 129 -8.32 4.70 -15.08
C HIS A 129 -6.81 4.46 -15.28
N LEU A 130 -6.30 3.28 -14.92
CA LEU A 130 -4.88 2.94 -15.05
C LEU A 130 -4.58 2.07 -16.28
N GLY A 131 -5.61 1.49 -16.92
CA GLY A 131 -5.46 0.49 -17.97
C GLY A 131 -5.24 -0.92 -17.41
N GLU A 132 -4.99 -1.87 -18.31
CA GLU A 132 -4.71 -3.26 -17.93
C GLU A 132 -3.39 -3.37 -17.14
N PRO A 133 -3.37 -4.12 -16.03
CA PRO A 133 -2.14 -4.34 -15.26
C PRO A 133 -1.16 -5.23 -16.02
N ALA A 134 0.13 -4.93 -15.91
CA ALA A 134 1.18 -5.74 -16.52
C ALA A 134 1.41 -7.08 -15.80
N ARG A 135 1.18 -7.11 -14.48
CA ARG A 135 1.24 -8.32 -13.67
C ARG A 135 -0.01 -8.46 -12.82
N LYS A 136 -0.46 -9.68 -12.62
CA LYS A 136 -1.63 -10.00 -11.81
C LYS A 136 -1.56 -11.42 -11.27
N GLY A 137 -2.16 -11.68 -10.11
CA GLY A 137 -2.10 -13.00 -9.48
C GLY A 137 -2.96 -13.11 -8.22
N GLY A 138 -2.87 -14.24 -7.53
CA GLY A 138 -3.61 -14.47 -6.28
C GLY A 138 -5.06 -14.93 -6.47
N GLY A 139 -5.84 -14.90 -5.38
CA GLY A 139 -7.27 -15.24 -5.36
C GLY A 139 -7.61 -16.72 -5.40
N THR A 140 -6.67 -17.63 -5.70
CA THR A 140 -6.95 -19.07 -5.88
C THR A 140 -7.34 -19.81 -4.60
N SER A 141 -7.02 -19.26 -3.43
CA SER A 141 -7.32 -19.88 -2.13
C SER A 141 -8.23 -19.00 -1.28
N THR A 142 -8.96 -19.65 -0.38
CA THR A 142 -9.83 -19.00 0.62
C THR A 142 -9.05 -18.39 1.79
N ALA A 143 -7.76 -18.74 1.93
CA ALA A 143 -6.90 -18.35 3.06
C ALA A 143 -5.62 -17.58 2.66
N GLY A 144 -5.32 -17.45 1.37
CA GLY A 144 -4.16 -16.71 0.86
C GLY A 144 -4.47 -15.23 0.59
N PRO A 145 -3.58 -14.48 -0.11
CA PRO A 145 -3.85 -13.10 -0.51
C PRO A 145 -4.94 -13.02 -1.58
N GLY A 146 -5.58 -11.85 -1.67
CA GLY A 146 -6.63 -11.63 -2.66
C GLY A 146 -6.08 -11.72 -4.07
N ILE A 147 -6.93 -11.48 -5.07
CA ILE A 147 -6.39 -11.08 -6.36
C ILE A 147 -5.61 -9.77 -6.17
N TRP A 148 -4.54 -9.61 -6.93
CA TRP A 148 -3.75 -8.40 -6.96
C TRP A 148 -3.38 -8.05 -8.40
N CYS A 149 -3.21 -6.75 -8.64
CA CYS A 149 -2.86 -6.17 -9.93
C CYS A 149 -1.70 -5.20 -9.74
N GLU A 150 -0.79 -5.16 -10.71
CA GLU A 150 0.39 -4.31 -10.66
C GLU A 150 0.63 -3.56 -11.98
N TRP A 151 0.96 -2.28 -11.85
CA TRP A 151 1.38 -1.35 -12.90
C TRP A 151 2.82 -0.88 -12.60
N PRO A 152 3.84 -1.65 -13.03
CA PRO A 152 5.25 -1.40 -12.66
C PRO A 152 5.79 -0.06 -13.17
N ASP A 153 5.33 0.38 -14.34
CA ASP A 153 5.66 1.69 -14.94
C ASP A 153 5.19 2.87 -14.08
N ARG A 154 4.22 2.63 -13.20
CA ARG A 154 3.68 3.62 -12.26
C ARG A 154 4.13 3.40 -10.83
N GLY A 155 4.88 2.33 -10.55
CA GLY A 155 5.33 1.99 -9.20
C GLY A 155 4.17 1.62 -8.27
N ILE A 156 3.12 0.96 -8.79
CA ILE A 156 1.89 0.69 -8.04
C ILE A 156 1.50 -0.80 -8.12
N MET A 157 1.18 -1.39 -6.97
CA MET A 157 0.49 -2.67 -6.84
C MET A 157 -0.74 -2.49 -5.95
N VAL A 158 -1.84 -3.15 -6.28
CA VAL A 158 -3.08 -3.14 -5.50
C VAL A 158 -3.47 -4.57 -5.17
N GLU A 159 -3.65 -4.89 -3.89
CA GLU A 159 -4.31 -6.11 -3.43
C GLU A 159 -5.78 -5.82 -3.12
N PHE A 160 -6.67 -6.70 -3.59
CA PHE A 160 -8.11 -6.60 -3.35
C PHE A 160 -8.57 -7.48 -2.19
N GLY A 161 -9.49 -6.95 -1.40
CA GLY A 161 -10.08 -7.63 -0.26
C GLY A 161 -11.48 -8.17 -0.52
N GLY A 162 -11.99 -8.89 0.47
CA GLY A 162 -13.36 -9.41 0.48
C GLY A 162 -13.57 -10.72 -0.28
N ASP A 163 -14.83 -11.16 -0.33
CA ASP A 163 -15.19 -12.45 -0.94
C ASP A 163 -15.10 -12.39 -2.47
N GLU A 164 -15.23 -11.21 -3.06
CA GLU A 164 -15.09 -10.93 -4.49
C GLU A 164 -13.65 -11.12 -4.97
N ALA A 165 -12.65 -10.95 -4.10
CA ALA A 165 -11.24 -11.10 -4.44
C ALA A 165 -10.71 -12.54 -4.29
N ARG A 166 -11.57 -13.52 -3.98
CA ARG A 166 -11.15 -14.86 -3.53
C ARG A 166 -11.98 -16.00 -4.13
N GLY A 167 -11.36 -17.17 -4.15
CA GLY A 167 -11.95 -18.42 -4.62
C GLY A 167 -11.89 -18.60 -6.15
N PRO A 168 -12.48 -19.69 -6.66
CA PRO A 168 -12.36 -20.10 -8.07
C PRO A 168 -12.75 -19.02 -9.09
N ASN A 169 -13.68 -18.13 -8.72
CA ASN A 169 -14.23 -17.10 -9.60
C ASN A 169 -13.77 -15.69 -9.21
N ALA A 170 -12.65 -15.57 -8.49
CA ALA A 170 -12.14 -14.28 -8.02
C ALA A 170 -11.89 -13.31 -9.19
N TRP A 171 -11.35 -13.80 -10.30
CA TRP A 171 -11.07 -12.97 -11.48
C TRP A 171 -12.33 -12.52 -12.22
N ASP A 172 -13.40 -13.32 -12.19
CA ASP A 172 -14.70 -12.92 -12.77
C ASP A 172 -15.40 -11.84 -11.93
N LYS A 173 -15.16 -11.84 -10.61
CA LYS A 173 -15.75 -10.90 -9.66
C LYS A 173 -14.85 -9.71 -9.32
N GLY A 174 -13.58 -9.76 -9.69
CA GLY A 174 -12.54 -8.84 -9.25
C GLY A 174 -12.83 -7.38 -9.56
N GLY A 175 -13.57 -7.10 -10.63
CA GLY A 175 -14.03 -5.74 -10.94
C GLY A 175 -14.87 -5.10 -9.83
N LYS A 176 -15.54 -5.90 -8.98
CA LYS A 176 -16.34 -5.43 -7.84
C LYS A 176 -15.57 -5.43 -6.52
N ALA A 177 -14.40 -6.05 -6.48
CA ALA A 177 -13.63 -6.16 -5.26
C ALA A 177 -13.06 -4.79 -4.87
N ILE A 178 -13.16 -4.45 -3.59
CA ILE A 178 -12.61 -3.22 -3.02
C ILE A 178 -11.14 -3.47 -2.67
N TRP A 179 -10.27 -2.50 -2.93
CA TRP A 179 -8.86 -2.62 -2.55
C TRP A 179 -8.70 -2.75 -1.03
N SER A 180 -7.65 -3.46 -0.61
CA SER A 180 -7.29 -3.65 0.79
C SER A 180 -5.91 -3.07 1.09
N ILE A 181 -4.98 -3.16 0.13
CA ILE A 181 -3.64 -2.61 0.24
C ILE A 181 -3.28 -1.97 -1.09
N LEU A 182 -2.78 -0.74 -1.04
CA LEU A 182 -2.11 -0.08 -2.15
C LEU A 182 -0.63 0.02 -1.79
N THR A 183 0.22 -0.67 -2.54
CA THR A 183 1.67 -0.56 -2.42
C THR A 183 2.20 0.41 -3.45
N LEU A 184 2.91 1.44 -2.98
CA LEU A 184 3.73 2.32 -3.80
C LEU A 184 5.17 1.83 -3.70
N PHE A 185 5.88 1.70 -4.82
CA PHE A 185 7.26 1.23 -4.84
C PHE A 185 8.12 2.02 -5.83
N ARG A 186 9.43 1.97 -5.62
CA ARG A 186 10.41 2.60 -6.52
C ARG A 186 10.30 1.99 -7.92
N VAL A 187 10.08 2.85 -8.92
CA VAL A 187 10.25 2.46 -10.31
C VAL A 187 11.75 2.36 -10.58
N GLU A 188 12.23 1.19 -11.02
CA GLU A 188 13.62 1.05 -11.46
C GLU A 188 13.83 1.97 -12.67
N ALA A 189 14.84 2.85 -12.58
CA ALA A 189 15.23 3.76 -13.65
C ALA A 189 15.97 3.03 -14.78
#